data_AF-A0A661CFZ5-F1
#
_entry.id   AF-A0A661CFZ5-F1
#
_cell.length_a   1.000
_cell.length_b   1.000
_cell.length_c   1.000
_cell.angle_alpha   90.00
_cell.angle_beta   90.00
_cell.angle_gamma   90.00
#
_symmetry.space_group_name_H-M   'P 1'
#
loop_
_entity.id
_entity.type
_entity.pdbx_description
1 polymer ?
#
loop_
_entity_poly.entity_id
_entity_poly.type
_entity_poly.pdbx_seq_one_letter_code
_entity_poly.pdbx_strand_id
1 'polypeptide(L)'
;MVNEDKLTPFHHKASEIAHQQKLLDAKLSQRPNSPQVGDIFIFAHPEETIGVQWVILSADEKEPQHLLTVPADDAEMVGSTDIELPNSALCSPLTLRCDQGLWIHANDFNINFRVGVLEEWHRRRALDKVKQISGKKFRLRFQRIITKMMTLLHSQLPKVFYRVVGDITQIRSSVLHQEMNYDPEYVEWIGLVSKERKAVIQGLNI
;
A
#
# COMPACT_ATOMS: atom_id res chain seq x y z
N MET A 1 44.87 -24.28 5.95
CA MET A 1 44.82 -23.50 4.69
C MET A 1 43.34 -23.36 4.34
N VAL A 2 42.77 -22.17 4.52
CA VAL A 2 41.39 -21.89 4.12
C VAL A 2 41.40 -21.77 2.60
N ASN A 3 40.54 -22.54 1.93
CA ASN A 3 40.51 -22.64 0.47
C ASN A 3 39.94 -21.33 -0.09
N GLU A 4 40.79 -20.46 -0.64
CA GLU A 4 40.40 -19.14 -1.18
C GLU A 4 39.30 -19.24 -2.25
N ASP A 5 39.20 -20.38 -2.94
CA ASP A 5 38.15 -20.67 -3.91
C ASP A 5 36.71 -20.63 -3.34
N LYS A 6 36.52 -20.89 -2.03
CA LYS A 6 35.18 -20.92 -1.43
C LYS A 6 34.56 -19.55 -1.14
N LEU A 7 35.35 -18.46 -1.21
CA LEU A 7 34.87 -17.10 -0.92
C LEU A 7 34.39 -16.35 -2.16
N THR A 8 34.77 -16.81 -3.36
CA THR A 8 34.43 -16.16 -4.64
C THR A 8 32.92 -15.96 -4.88
N PRO A 9 32.00 -16.88 -4.51
CA PRO A 9 30.57 -16.70 -4.80
C PRO A 9 29.91 -15.63 -3.93
N PHE A 10 30.39 -15.44 -2.68
CA PHE A 10 29.84 -14.45 -1.76
C PHE A 10 30.21 -13.03 -2.19
N HIS A 11 31.45 -12.81 -2.64
CA HIS A 11 31.88 -11.52 -3.15
C HIS A 11 31.12 -11.12 -4.42
N HIS A 12 30.88 -12.07 -5.33
CA HIS A 12 30.07 -11.82 -6.52
C HIS A 12 28.66 -11.37 -6.15
N LYS A 13 27.96 -12.13 -5.30
CA LYS A 13 26.60 -11.80 -4.88
C LYS A 13 26.50 -10.46 -4.15
N ALA A 14 27.47 -10.15 -3.28
CA ALA A 14 27.53 -8.85 -2.60
C ALA A 14 27.71 -7.70 -3.60
N SER A 15 28.54 -7.88 -4.64
CA SER A 15 28.73 -6.88 -5.68
C SER A 15 27.49 -6.66 -6.54
N GLU A 16 26.74 -7.72 -6.85
CA GLU A 16 25.48 -7.65 -7.57
C GLU A 16 24.41 -6.90 -6.77
N ILE A 17 24.26 -7.23 -5.48
CA ILE A 17 23.33 -6.54 -4.58
C ILE A 17 23.68 -5.06 -4.47
N ALA A 18 24.97 -4.73 -4.29
CA ALA A 18 25.42 -3.34 -4.21
C ALA A 18 25.17 -2.59 -5.53
N HIS A 19 25.34 -3.25 -6.67
CA HIS A 19 25.02 -2.69 -7.97
C HIS A 19 23.52 -2.43 -8.14
N GLN A 20 22.67 -3.39 -7.78
CA GLN A 20 21.20 -3.26 -7.82
C GLN A 20 20.72 -2.13 -6.91
N GLN A 21 21.24 -2.04 -5.68
CA GLN A 21 20.90 -0.97 -4.74
C GLN A 21 21.25 0.41 -5.32
N LYS A 22 22.45 0.55 -5.91
CA LYS A 22 22.86 1.81 -6.56
C LYS A 22 21.93 2.20 -7.72
N LEU A 23 21.51 1.23 -8.53
CA LEU A 23 20.55 1.48 -9.61
C LEU A 23 19.16 1.86 -9.07
N LEU A 24 18.72 1.24 -7.98
CA LEU A 24 17.47 1.55 -7.31
C LEU A 24 17.48 2.97 -6.75
N ASP A 25 18.54 3.36 -6.03
CA ASP A 25 18.71 4.71 -5.48
C ASP A 25 18.73 5.77 -6.59
N ALA A 26 19.42 5.48 -7.70
CA ALA A 26 19.41 6.34 -8.88
C ALA A 26 18.01 6.50 -9.48
N LYS A 27 17.19 5.45 -9.53
CA LYS A 27 15.80 5.55 -9.99
C LYS A 27 14.92 6.30 -9.00
N LEU A 28 15.06 6.04 -7.70
CA LEU A 28 14.28 6.69 -6.65
C LEU A 28 14.55 8.19 -6.60
N SER A 29 15.81 8.62 -6.75
CA SER A 29 16.17 10.05 -6.79
C SER A 29 15.58 10.81 -7.98
N GLN A 30 15.24 10.12 -9.07
CA GLN A 30 14.59 10.71 -10.24
C GLN A 30 13.05 10.74 -10.11
N ARG A 31 12.48 10.11 -9.08
CA ARG A 31 11.03 10.08 -8.89
C ARG A 31 10.54 11.41 -8.35
N PRO A 32 9.36 11.88 -8.80
CA PRO A 32 8.75 13.06 -8.22
C PRO A 32 8.23 12.80 -6.81
N ASN A 33 7.98 13.89 -6.08
CA ASN A 33 7.43 13.88 -4.72
C ASN A 33 5.91 13.63 -4.69
N SER A 34 5.43 12.73 -5.54
CA SER A 34 4.04 12.26 -5.59
C SER A 34 4.02 10.78 -5.99
N PRO A 35 3.08 9.96 -5.48
CA PRO A 35 2.97 8.55 -5.86
C PRO A 35 2.74 8.39 -7.35
N GLN A 36 3.42 7.41 -7.96
CA GLN A 36 3.32 7.13 -9.38
C GLN A 36 3.18 5.65 -9.67
N VAL A 37 2.69 5.38 -10.87
CA VAL A 37 2.70 4.05 -11.46
C VAL A 37 4.12 3.47 -11.47
N GLY A 38 4.23 2.23 -11.00
CA GLY A 38 5.47 1.49 -10.79
C GLY A 38 6.16 1.75 -9.45
N ASP A 39 5.70 2.68 -8.62
CA ASP A 39 6.28 2.85 -7.29
C ASP A 39 5.89 1.68 -6.36
N ILE A 40 6.80 1.39 -5.42
CA ILE A 40 6.61 0.41 -4.35
C ILE A 40 6.64 1.13 -3.02
N PHE A 41 5.60 0.93 -2.21
CA PHE A 41 5.43 1.53 -0.90
C PHE A 41 5.31 0.49 0.19
N ILE A 42 5.75 0.81 1.40
CA ILE A 42 5.42 0.06 2.61
C ILE A 42 4.34 0.82 3.37
N PHE A 43 3.22 0.17 3.70
CA PHE A 43 2.31 0.73 4.69
C PHE A 43 2.81 0.38 6.08
N ALA A 44 3.33 1.38 6.79
CA ALA A 44 3.69 1.23 8.19
C ALA A 44 2.41 1.04 9.01
N HIS A 45 2.24 -0.14 9.62
CA HIS A 45 1.24 -0.31 10.66
C HIS A 45 1.82 0.20 11.99
N PRO A 46 1.08 0.97 12.81
CA PRO A 46 1.57 1.49 14.10
C PRO A 46 2.01 0.43 15.12
N GLU A 47 1.75 -0.85 14.87
CA GLU A 47 2.06 -1.96 15.77
C GLU A 47 2.79 -3.07 15.00
N GLU A 48 4.13 -2.99 15.00
CA GLU A 48 5.15 -4.04 14.77
C GLU A 48 4.95 -5.12 13.69
N THR A 49 4.00 -4.96 12.76
CA THR A 49 3.77 -5.91 11.69
C THR A 49 4.77 -5.68 10.56
N ILE A 50 5.30 -6.78 10.03
CA ILE A 50 6.13 -6.80 8.83
C ILE A 50 5.40 -6.01 7.75
N GLY A 51 5.99 -4.89 7.34
CA GLY A 51 5.37 -3.98 6.40
C GLY A 51 5.16 -4.67 5.06
N VAL A 52 3.90 -4.92 4.70
CA VAL A 52 3.55 -5.43 3.37
C VAL A 52 3.92 -4.36 2.34
N GLN A 53 4.66 -4.76 1.30
CA GLN A 53 4.97 -3.87 0.19
C GLN A 53 3.78 -3.81 -0.77
N TRP A 54 3.52 -2.66 -1.35
CA TRP A 54 2.42 -2.43 -2.30
C TRP A 54 2.94 -1.76 -3.54
N VAL A 55 2.63 -2.34 -4.69
CA VAL A 55 3.06 -1.85 -5.99
C VAL A 55 1.90 -1.15 -6.68
N ILE A 56 2.12 0.08 -7.15
CA ILE A 56 1.13 0.79 -7.96
C ILE A 56 1.23 0.31 -9.42
N LEU A 57 0.18 -0.33 -9.92
CA LEU A 57 0.14 -0.88 -11.27
C LEU A 57 -0.44 0.07 -12.31
N SER A 58 -1.47 0.84 -11.97
CA SER A 58 -2.10 1.81 -12.88
C SER A 58 -2.87 2.88 -12.11
N ALA A 59 -3.14 4.02 -12.75
CA ALA A 59 -4.12 5.00 -12.28
C ALA A 59 -5.47 4.77 -12.99
N ASP A 60 -6.57 5.14 -12.34
CA ASP A 60 -7.89 5.15 -12.97
C ASP A 60 -7.94 6.26 -14.03
N GLU A 61 -8.55 5.99 -15.18
CA GLU A 61 -8.65 6.95 -16.30
C GLU A 61 -9.57 8.12 -15.99
N LYS A 62 -10.63 7.88 -15.20
CA LYS A 62 -11.63 8.89 -14.80
C LYS A 62 -11.20 9.62 -13.55
N GLU A 63 -10.54 8.91 -12.63
CA GLU A 63 -10.11 9.45 -11.35
C GLU A 63 -8.62 9.17 -11.09
N PRO A 64 -7.68 9.94 -11.69
CA PRO A 64 -6.25 9.62 -11.64
C PRO A 64 -5.61 9.53 -10.25
N GLN A 65 -6.30 10.00 -9.22
CA GLN A 65 -5.89 9.87 -7.82
C GLN A 65 -6.20 8.48 -7.24
N HIS A 66 -7.08 7.69 -7.87
CA HIS A 66 -7.31 6.30 -7.52
C HIS A 66 -6.29 5.42 -8.25
N LEU A 67 -5.47 4.73 -7.46
CA LEU A 67 -4.34 3.95 -7.92
C LEU A 67 -4.60 2.47 -7.68
N LEU A 68 -4.62 1.67 -8.75
CA LEU A 68 -4.69 0.22 -8.65
C LEU A 68 -3.35 -0.28 -8.14
N THR A 69 -3.40 -0.99 -7.03
CA THR A 69 -2.22 -1.53 -6.36
C THR A 69 -2.36 -3.03 -6.12
N VAL A 70 -1.23 -3.72 -5.96
CA VAL A 70 -1.19 -5.12 -5.54
C VAL A 70 -0.17 -5.28 -4.40
N PRO A 71 -0.42 -6.17 -3.43
CA PRO A 71 0.59 -6.51 -2.45
C PRO A 71 1.76 -7.26 -3.10
N ALA A 72 2.94 -7.07 -2.52
CA ALA A 72 4.19 -7.72 -2.86
C ALA A 72 4.90 -8.17 -1.58
N ASP A 73 5.45 -9.38 -1.61
CA ASP A 73 6.18 -9.98 -0.49
C ASP A 73 7.28 -10.91 -1.02
N ASP A 74 8.17 -11.36 -0.15
CA ASP A 74 9.28 -12.27 -0.46
C ASP A 74 8.96 -13.74 -0.15
N ALA A 75 7.68 -14.10 0.02
CA ALA A 75 7.33 -15.46 0.39
C ALA A 75 7.52 -16.43 -0.78
N GLU A 76 8.11 -17.59 -0.48
CA GLU A 76 8.50 -18.62 -1.47
C GLU A 76 7.30 -19.27 -2.19
N MET A 77 6.11 -19.23 -1.59
CA MET A 77 4.93 -19.81 -2.20
C MET A 77 4.33 -18.87 -3.25
N VAL A 78 4.36 -19.29 -4.52
CA VAL A 78 3.81 -18.53 -5.65
C VAL A 78 2.53 -19.23 -6.14
N GLY A 79 1.39 -18.53 -6.05
CA GLY A 79 0.11 -18.99 -6.56
C GLY A 79 -0.04 -18.81 -8.07
N SER A 80 -1.02 -19.49 -8.66
CA SER A 80 -1.32 -19.39 -10.11
C SER A 80 -1.73 -17.98 -10.59
N THR A 81 -2.14 -17.14 -9.64
CA THR A 81 -2.52 -15.74 -9.84
C THR A 81 -1.38 -14.77 -9.60
N ASP A 82 -0.24 -15.24 -9.11
CA ASP A 82 0.86 -14.40 -8.68
C ASP A 82 1.91 -14.23 -9.79
N ILE A 83 2.75 -13.20 -9.63
CA ILE A 83 3.90 -12.95 -10.50
C ILE A 83 5.15 -12.85 -9.64
N GLU A 84 5.96 -13.90 -9.68
CA GLU A 84 7.32 -13.88 -9.12
C GLU A 84 8.23 -13.02 -10.01
N LEU A 85 9.00 -12.14 -9.39
CA LEU A 85 10.04 -11.35 -10.06
C LEU A 85 11.34 -12.17 -10.16
N PRO A 86 12.05 -12.10 -11.29
CA PRO A 86 13.34 -12.77 -11.42
C PRO A 86 14.38 -12.10 -10.53
N ASN A 87 15.40 -12.85 -10.10
CA ASN A 87 16.55 -12.35 -9.31
C ASN A 87 17.27 -11.13 -9.93
N SER A 88 17.16 -10.95 -11.24
CA SER A 88 17.72 -9.81 -11.95
C SER A 88 16.90 -8.51 -11.83
N ALA A 89 15.66 -8.58 -11.35
CA ALA A 89 14.82 -7.40 -11.17
C ALA A 89 15.36 -6.53 -10.03
N LEU A 90 15.23 -5.21 -10.18
CA LEU A 90 15.73 -4.20 -9.23
C LEU A 90 15.09 -4.31 -7.85
N CYS A 91 13.85 -4.78 -7.80
CA CYS A 91 13.09 -4.97 -6.56
C CYS A 91 12.98 -6.45 -6.17
N SER A 92 13.81 -7.34 -6.72
CA SER A 92 13.86 -8.74 -6.31
C SER A 92 14.44 -8.91 -4.90
N PRO A 93 14.05 -9.95 -4.13
CA PRO A 93 13.01 -10.95 -4.41
C PRO A 93 11.62 -10.44 -4.01
N LEU A 94 10.69 -10.39 -4.98
CA LEU A 94 9.29 -10.09 -4.70
C LEU A 94 8.36 -10.95 -5.55
N THR A 95 7.24 -11.32 -4.95
CA THR A 95 6.09 -11.97 -5.57
C THR A 95 4.90 -11.03 -5.51
N LEU A 96 4.35 -10.66 -6.67
CA LEU A 96 3.21 -9.76 -6.79
C LEU A 96 1.89 -10.55 -6.72
N ARG A 97 1.07 -10.28 -5.70
CA ARG A 97 -0.20 -10.97 -5.41
C ARG A 97 -1.36 -10.39 -6.22
N CYS A 98 -1.42 -10.72 -7.50
CA CYS A 98 -2.28 -10.00 -8.46
C CYS A 98 -3.79 -10.25 -8.27
N ASP A 99 -4.22 -11.28 -7.54
CA ASP A 99 -5.64 -11.48 -7.19
C ASP A 99 -6.09 -10.69 -5.95
N GLN A 100 -5.15 -10.01 -5.27
CA GLN A 100 -5.39 -9.21 -4.07
C GLN A 100 -5.34 -7.70 -4.34
N GLY A 101 -5.49 -7.30 -5.60
CA GLY A 101 -5.39 -5.90 -5.99
C GLY A 101 -6.51 -5.02 -5.42
N LEU A 102 -6.16 -3.79 -5.05
CA LEU A 102 -7.06 -2.79 -4.47
C LEU A 102 -6.84 -1.42 -5.11
N TRP A 103 -7.91 -0.62 -5.19
CA TRP A 103 -7.81 0.79 -5.53
C TRP A 103 -7.55 1.59 -4.25
N ILE A 104 -6.45 2.34 -4.21
CA ILE A 104 -6.04 3.17 -3.07
C ILE A 104 -5.92 4.61 -3.53
N HIS A 105 -6.39 5.57 -2.74
CA HIS A 105 -6.28 6.98 -3.08
C HIS A 105 -4.83 7.46 -2.90
N ALA A 106 -4.31 8.30 -3.80
CA ALA A 106 -2.92 8.73 -3.81
C ALA A 106 -2.49 9.41 -2.49
N ASN A 107 -3.41 10.14 -1.85
CA ASN A 107 -3.17 10.77 -0.54
C ASN A 107 -2.95 9.79 0.63
N ASP A 108 -3.32 8.52 0.46
CA ASP A 108 -3.10 7.51 1.50
C ASP A 108 -1.64 7.00 1.49
N PHE A 109 -0.88 7.31 0.43
CA PHE A 109 0.55 7.02 0.36
C PHE A 109 1.36 8.12 1.03
N ASN A 110 2.19 7.72 1.98
CA ASN A 110 3.22 8.60 2.52
C ASN A 110 4.51 8.42 1.73
N ILE A 111 4.97 9.50 1.11
CA ILE A 111 6.15 9.51 0.22
C ILE A 111 7.43 9.02 0.91
N ASN A 112 7.53 9.19 2.22
CA ASN A 112 8.67 8.73 3.02
C ASN A 112 8.74 7.20 3.16
N PHE A 113 7.66 6.48 2.81
CA PHE A 113 7.63 5.03 2.77
C PHE A 113 7.72 4.46 1.34
N ARG A 114 8.11 5.26 0.36
CA ARG A 114 8.50 4.74 -0.97
C ARG A 114 9.82 3.99 -0.84
N VAL A 115 9.80 2.69 -1.11
CA VAL A 115 10.96 1.82 -0.95
C VAL A 115 11.52 1.28 -2.25
N GLY A 116 10.79 1.40 -3.36
CA GLY A 116 11.27 0.86 -4.62
C GLY A 116 10.52 1.30 -5.86
N VAL A 117 10.99 0.78 -6.98
CA VAL A 117 10.43 1.03 -8.31
C VAL A 117 10.41 -0.30 -9.07
N LEU A 118 9.22 -0.73 -9.46
CA LEU A 118 9.02 -1.87 -10.35
C LEU A 118 9.31 -1.45 -11.80
N GLU A 119 10.07 -2.29 -12.51
CA GLU A 119 10.34 -2.07 -13.92
C GLU A 119 9.08 -2.20 -14.77
N GLU A 120 9.02 -1.38 -15.82
CA GLU A 120 7.84 -1.24 -16.68
C GLU A 120 7.35 -2.57 -17.26
N TRP A 121 8.27 -3.45 -17.67
CA TRP A 121 7.92 -4.77 -18.19
C TRP A 121 7.22 -5.65 -17.15
N HIS A 122 7.75 -5.69 -15.91
CA HIS A 122 7.14 -6.46 -14.83
C HIS A 122 5.79 -5.89 -14.43
N ARG A 123 5.67 -4.56 -14.40
CA ARG A 123 4.42 -3.86 -14.14
C ARG A 123 3.34 -4.20 -15.16
N ARG A 124 3.66 -4.17 -16.47
CA ARG A 124 2.71 -4.54 -17.53
C ARG A 124 2.23 -5.98 -17.37
N ARG A 125 3.15 -6.92 -17.14
CA ARG A 125 2.82 -8.33 -16.90
C ARG A 125 1.88 -8.52 -15.70
N ALA A 126 2.12 -7.80 -14.60
CA ALA A 126 1.24 -7.81 -13.43
C ALA A 126 -0.14 -7.21 -13.73
N LEU A 127 -0.20 -6.07 -14.43
CA LEU A 127 -1.46 -5.44 -14.83
C LEU A 127 -2.29 -6.35 -15.75
N ASP A 128 -1.65 -7.01 -16.71
CA ASP A 128 -2.32 -7.98 -17.59
C ASP A 128 -2.85 -9.19 -16.80
N LYS A 129 -2.11 -9.65 -15.79
CA LYS A 129 -2.56 -10.70 -14.87
C LYS A 129 -3.80 -10.26 -14.08
N VAL A 130 -3.81 -9.05 -13.51
CA VAL A 130 -4.98 -8.49 -12.81
C VAL A 130 -6.18 -8.44 -13.76
N LYS A 131 -6.01 -7.93 -14.98
CA LYS A 131 -7.09 -7.88 -15.99
C LYS A 131 -7.61 -9.27 -16.35
N GLN A 132 -6.73 -10.25 -16.51
CA GLN A 132 -7.08 -11.64 -16.79
C GLN A 132 -7.93 -12.26 -15.66
N ILE A 133 -7.58 -11.99 -14.40
CA ILE A 133 -8.32 -12.47 -13.22
C ILE A 133 -9.67 -11.76 -13.15
N SER A 134 -9.70 -10.45 -13.36
CA SER A 134 -10.91 -9.63 -13.24
C SER A 134 -11.97 -9.99 -14.27
N GLY A 135 -11.56 -10.24 -15.51
CA GLY A 135 -12.44 -10.74 -16.58
C GLY A 135 -13.05 -12.12 -16.30
N LYS A 136 -12.47 -12.87 -15.34
CA LYS A 136 -12.97 -14.18 -14.93
C LYS A 136 -13.84 -14.14 -13.67
N LYS A 137 -13.67 -13.18 -12.75
CA LYS A 137 -14.29 -13.27 -11.40
C LYS A 137 -14.28 -12.02 -10.48
N PHE A 138 -14.24 -10.76 -10.95
CA PHE A 138 -14.19 -9.59 -10.05
C PHE A 138 -15.55 -9.11 -9.48
N ARG A 139 -16.52 -10.00 -9.27
CA ARG A 139 -17.71 -9.69 -8.47
C ARG A 139 -17.44 -10.13 -7.03
N LEU A 140 -17.42 -9.17 -6.09
CA LEU A 140 -17.57 -9.36 -4.63
C LEU A 140 -16.30 -9.61 -3.79
N ARG A 141 -15.35 -8.67 -3.68
CA ARG A 141 -14.44 -8.61 -2.50
C ARG A 141 -14.07 -7.21 -1.97
N PHE A 142 -14.62 -6.13 -2.53
CA PHE A 142 -14.28 -4.76 -2.12
C PHE A 142 -14.68 -4.44 -0.65
N GLN A 143 -15.79 -5.00 -0.14
CA GLN A 143 -16.31 -4.64 1.19
C GLN A 143 -15.71 -5.45 2.37
N ARG A 144 -15.19 -6.66 2.17
CA ARG A 144 -14.82 -7.53 3.30
C ARG A 144 -13.44 -7.26 3.90
N ILE A 145 -12.49 -6.73 3.12
CA ILE A 145 -11.10 -6.55 3.55
C ILE A 145 -10.94 -5.24 4.34
N ILE A 146 -11.51 -4.13 3.87
CA ILE A 146 -11.44 -2.84 4.56
C ILE A 146 -12.20 -2.89 5.89
N THR A 147 -13.41 -3.48 5.93
CA THR A 147 -14.18 -3.63 7.18
C THR A 147 -13.45 -4.51 8.20
N LYS A 148 -12.82 -5.62 7.79
CA LYS A 148 -12.03 -6.46 8.71
C LYS A 148 -10.75 -5.78 9.20
N MET A 149 -9.99 -5.11 8.32
CA MET A 149 -8.81 -4.35 8.75
C MET A 149 -9.19 -3.25 9.75
N MET A 150 -10.29 -2.53 9.51
CA MET A 150 -10.73 -1.42 10.37
C MET A 150 -11.42 -1.88 11.67
N THR A 151 -12.08 -3.05 11.67
CA THR A 151 -12.68 -3.63 12.89
C THR A 151 -11.61 -4.22 13.80
N LEU A 152 -10.55 -4.81 13.24
CA LEU A 152 -9.36 -5.20 14.01
C LEU A 152 -8.67 -3.97 14.63
N LEU A 153 -8.52 -2.88 13.87
CA LEU A 153 -7.99 -1.59 14.35
C LEU A 153 -8.78 -1.00 15.53
N HIS A 154 -10.12 -1.17 15.58
CA HIS A 154 -10.94 -0.65 16.69
C HIS A 154 -11.02 -1.58 17.91
N SER A 155 -10.85 -2.89 17.73
CA SER A 155 -10.97 -3.87 18.82
C SER A 155 -9.72 -4.04 19.69
N GLN A 156 -8.56 -3.53 19.25
CA GLN A 156 -7.25 -3.76 19.87
C GLN A 156 -6.64 -2.54 20.58
N LEU A 157 -7.25 -1.34 20.50
CA LEU A 157 -6.69 -0.15 21.17
C LEU A 157 -7.04 -0.12 22.67
N PRO A 158 -6.04 -0.07 23.59
CA PRO A 158 -6.28 0.29 24.98
C PRO A 158 -6.68 1.77 25.08
N LYS A 159 -7.59 2.09 26.02
CA LYS A 159 -8.16 3.44 26.28
C LYS A 159 -7.16 4.55 26.69
N VAL A 160 -5.86 4.34 26.57
CA VAL A 160 -4.85 5.22 27.20
C VAL A 160 -3.90 5.73 26.13
N PHE A 161 -4.34 6.58 25.19
CA PHE A 161 -3.44 7.50 24.46
C PHE A 161 -4.26 8.53 23.66
N TYR A 162 -4.89 9.48 24.33
CA TYR A 162 -5.39 10.71 23.70
C TYR A 162 -4.95 11.91 24.53
N ARG A 163 -3.72 12.38 24.32
CA ARG A 163 -3.27 13.68 24.87
C ARG A 163 -2.50 14.58 23.90
N VAL A 164 -2.41 14.26 22.61
CA VAL A 164 -1.75 15.16 21.65
C VAL A 164 -2.48 15.16 20.30
N VAL A 165 -3.72 15.68 20.24
CA VAL A 165 -4.31 16.17 18.98
C VAL A 165 -5.27 17.32 19.31
N GLY A 166 -4.73 18.45 19.76
CA GLY A 166 -5.51 19.65 20.09
C GLY A 166 -5.79 20.59 18.91
N ASP A 167 -4.99 20.55 17.83
CA ASP A 167 -4.91 21.72 16.93
C ASP A 167 -5.31 21.51 15.45
N ILE A 168 -5.86 20.36 15.05
CA ILE A 168 -6.19 20.10 13.62
C ILE A 168 -7.67 20.34 13.27
N THR A 169 -8.53 20.67 14.24
CA THR A 169 -9.98 20.69 14.02
C THR A 169 -10.55 21.97 13.39
N GLN A 170 -9.78 23.04 13.19
CA GLN A 170 -10.37 24.33 12.80
C GLN A 170 -10.44 24.61 11.29
N ILE A 171 -9.87 23.74 10.41
CA ILE A 171 -9.75 24.05 8.97
C ILE A 171 -10.76 23.30 8.07
N ARG A 172 -11.52 22.31 8.55
CA ARG A 172 -12.32 21.42 7.67
C ARG A 172 -13.82 21.70 7.57
N SER A 173 -14.33 22.82 8.05
CA SER A 173 -15.80 23.05 8.12
C SER A 173 -16.46 23.66 6.88
N SER A 174 -15.74 24.13 5.84
CA SER A 174 -16.36 24.98 4.80
C SER A 174 -16.38 24.45 3.37
N VAL A 175 -15.90 23.22 3.08
CA VAL A 175 -15.74 22.75 1.69
C VAL A 175 -16.60 21.52 1.33
N LEU A 176 -17.35 20.95 2.26
CA LEU A 176 -18.06 19.68 2.05
C LEU A 176 -19.57 19.83 1.82
N HIS A 177 -20.02 20.77 0.97
CA HIS A 177 -21.41 20.80 0.49
C HIS A 177 -21.46 21.15 -1.00
N GLN A 178 -21.14 20.19 -1.88
CA GLN A 178 -21.74 20.13 -3.22
C GLN A 178 -21.65 18.73 -3.82
N GLU A 179 -22.81 18.05 -3.75
CA GLU A 179 -23.36 17.08 -4.70
C GLU A 179 -22.44 15.98 -5.27
N MET A 180 -22.29 14.90 -4.51
CA MET A 180 -22.16 13.56 -5.08
C MET A 180 -23.27 12.67 -4.50
N ASN A 181 -23.82 11.80 -5.35
CA ASN A 181 -24.75 10.73 -5.00
C ASN A 181 -24.05 9.81 -3.99
N TYR A 182 -24.18 10.10 -2.70
CA TYR A 182 -23.63 9.26 -1.66
C TYR A 182 -24.41 7.96 -1.58
N ASP A 183 -23.66 6.85 -1.55
CA ASP A 183 -24.15 5.57 -1.03
C ASP A 183 -24.85 5.82 0.32
N PRO A 184 -26.16 5.56 0.44
CA PRO A 184 -26.91 5.81 1.67
C PRO A 184 -26.28 5.15 2.90
N GLU A 185 -25.63 3.99 2.72
CA GLU A 185 -24.93 3.27 3.80
C GLU A 185 -23.68 4.04 4.27
N TYR A 186 -22.99 4.75 3.37
CA TYR A 186 -21.84 5.58 3.72
C TYR A 186 -22.26 6.85 4.50
N VAL A 187 -23.39 7.47 4.12
CA VAL A 187 -23.94 8.64 4.84
C VAL A 187 -24.36 8.24 6.25
N GLU A 188 -25.04 7.10 6.37
CA GLU A 188 -25.45 6.55 7.67
C GLU A 188 -24.24 6.23 8.56
N TRP A 189 -23.20 5.63 7.97
CA TRP A 189 -21.95 5.31 8.67
C TRP A 189 -21.21 6.58 9.16
N ILE A 190 -21.05 7.60 8.31
CA ILE A 190 -20.44 8.89 8.72
C ILE A 190 -21.30 9.57 9.81
N GLY A 191 -22.62 9.47 9.73
CA GLY A 191 -23.55 9.97 10.75
C GLY A 191 -23.34 9.30 12.11
N LEU A 192 -23.20 7.98 12.15
CA LEU A 192 -22.92 7.20 13.34
C LEU A 192 -21.56 7.55 13.96
N VAL A 193 -20.49 7.57 13.15
CA VAL A 193 -19.14 7.94 13.60
C VAL A 193 -19.12 9.36 14.17
N SER A 194 -19.84 10.29 13.54
CA SER A 194 -19.90 11.68 14.03
C SER A 194 -20.72 11.81 15.33
N LYS A 195 -21.70 10.94 15.57
CA LYS A 195 -22.52 10.91 16.80
C LYS A 195 -21.76 10.31 17.97
N GLU A 196 -21.04 9.22 17.75
CA GLU A 196 -20.18 8.60 18.76
C GLU A 196 -19.04 9.53 19.17
N ARG A 197 -18.42 10.22 18.20
CA ARG A 197 -17.40 11.24 18.48
C ARG A 197 -17.93 12.39 19.33
N LYS A 198 -19.16 12.86 19.07
CA LYS A 198 -19.81 13.90 19.90
C LYS A 198 -20.12 13.40 21.32
N ALA A 199 -20.58 12.17 21.48
CA ALA A 199 -20.87 11.58 22.78
C ALA A 199 -19.59 11.42 23.63
N VAL A 200 -18.47 11.05 23.01
CA VAL A 200 -17.16 10.98 23.67
C VAL A 200 -16.67 12.36 24.09
N ILE A 201 -16.81 13.38 23.24
CA ILE A 201 -16.42 14.76 23.57
C ILE A 201 -17.28 15.33 24.72
N GLN A 202 -18.59 15.05 24.72
CA GLN A 202 -19.50 15.52 25.78
C GLN A 202 -19.31 14.77 27.11
N GLY A 203 -18.87 13.51 27.08
CA GLY A 203 -18.52 12.74 28.28
C GLY A 203 -17.18 13.12 28.91
N LEU A 204 -16.39 13.99 28.28
CA LEU A 204 -15.08 14.45 28.73
C LEU A 204 -15.10 15.85 29.38
N ASN A 205 -16.27 16.48 29.53
CA ASN A 205 -16.40 17.68 30.37
C ASN A 205 -16.40 17.30 31.86
N ILE A 206 -15.20 17.15 32.42
CA ILE A 206 -14.87 17.37 33.85
C ILE A 206 -13.98 18.62 33.90
#